data_AF-A0ABD1QZE0-F1
#
_entry.id   AF-A0ABD1QZE0-F1
#
_cell.length_a   1.000
_cell.length_b   1.000
_cell.length_c   1.000
_cell.angle_alpha   90.00
_cell.angle_beta   90.00
_cell.angle_gamma   90.00
#
_symmetry.space_group_name_H-M   'P 1'
#
loop_
_entity.id
_entity.type
_entity.pdbx_description
1 polymer ?
#
loop_
_entity_poly.entity_id
_entity_poly.type
_entity_poly.pdbx_seq_one_letter_code
_entity_poly.pdbx_strand_id
1 'polypeptide(L)'
;MSKPTVPISVPQYFSRTYTRSLDNLKGVEFIDLSLNNLAGPIPSLNTLYYLNFLNLSNNMLQREVPKQGIFLNASGVFLSGKAKLWGGISTLGLPKCSSKSV
;
A
#
# COMPACT_ATOMS: atom_id res chain seq x y z
N MET A 1 0.48 -23.77 -14.05
CA MET A 1 1.39 -22.67 -14.43
C MET A 1 1.58 -21.79 -13.20
N SER A 2 2.70 -21.96 -12.51
CA SER A 2 3.01 -21.21 -11.28
C SER A 2 3.37 -19.78 -11.66
N LYS A 3 2.55 -18.81 -11.26
CA LYS A 3 2.81 -17.37 -11.47
C LYS A 3 4.09 -17.02 -10.68
N PRO A 4 5.10 -16.38 -11.26
CA PRO A 4 6.33 -16.06 -10.55
C PRO A 4 6.04 -15.02 -9.46
N THR A 5 6.01 -15.46 -8.21
CA THR A 5 5.99 -14.60 -7.03
C THR A 5 7.42 -14.15 -6.75
N VAL A 6 7.77 -12.93 -7.15
CA VAL A 6 9.01 -12.30 -6.68
C VAL A 6 8.66 -11.45 -5.45
N PRO A 7 8.98 -11.88 -4.22
CA PRO A 7 8.85 -11.02 -3.06
C PRO A 7 9.89 -9.91 -3.17
N ILE A 8 9.45 -8.70 -3.51
CA ILE A 8 10.31 -7.51 -3.53
C ILE A 8 10.55 -7.10 -2.06
N SER A 9 11.50 -7.75 -1.38
CA SER A 9 12.02 -7.26 -0.10
C SER A 9 12.92 -6.06 -0.35
N VAL A 10 12.40 -4.85 -0.14
CA VAL A 10 13.17 -3.60 -0.22
C VAL A 10 13.86 -3.31 1.12
N PRO A 11 15.19 -3.09 1.17
CA PRO A 11 15.90 -2.79 2.40
C PRO A 11 15.56 -1.41 3.00
N GLN A 12 15.68 -1.34 4.32
CA GLN A 12 15.06 -0.38 5.26
C GLN A 12 15.48 1.10 5.17
N TYR A 13 16.32 1.53 4.22
CA TYR A 13 16.86 2.90 4.18
C TYR A 13 16.35 3.78 3.03
N PHE A 14 15.40 3.30 2.22
CA PHE A 14 15.10 3.87 0.90
C PHE A 14 13.81 4.72 0.84
N SER A 15 13.56 5.58 1.83
CA SER A 15 12.34 6.43 1.88
C SER A 15 12.20 7.42 0.71
N ARG A 16 13.29 7.78 0.01
CA ARG A 16 13.26 8.71 -1.15
C ARG A 16 13.23 8.04 -2.52
N THR A 17 13.43 6.73 -2.56
CA THR A 17 13.74 5.99 -3.79
C THR A 17 12.80 4.80 -3.99
N TYR A 18 12.06 4.39 -2.96
CA TYR A 18 10.92 3.48 -3.05
C TYR A 18 9.85 3.96 -4.04
N THR A 19 9.60 5.28 -4.10
CA THR A 19 8.64 5.88 -5.04
C THR A 19 9.10 5.74 -6.49
N ARG A 20 10.35 6.08 -6.80
CA ARG A 20 10.89 5.99 -8.18
C ARG A 20 10.94 4.54 -8.70
N SER A 21 11.14 3.56 -7.83
CA SER A 21 11.31 2.17 -8.28
C SER A 21 9.98 1.49 -8.59
N LEU A 22 8.92 1.77 -7.83
CA LEU A 22 7.62 1.14 -8.05
C LEU A 22 6.91 1.72 -9.27
N ASP A 23 7.06 3.03 -9.53
CA ASP A 23 6.43 3.67 -10.70
C ASP A 23 6.85 3.08 -12.06
N ASN A 24 8.01 2.40 -12.10
CA ASN A 24 8.53 1.77 -13.32
C ASN A 24 7.99 0.35 -13.56
N LEU A 25 7.29 -0.24 -12.59
CA LEU A 25 6.81 -1.62 -12.65
C LEU A 25 5.47 -1.74 -13.41
N LYS A 26 5.41 -1.19 -14.62
CA LYS A 26 4.18 -1.00 -15.41
C LYS A 26 3.39 -2.26 -15.75
N GLY A 27 3.94 -3.47 -15.56
CA GLY A 27 3.27 -4.75 -15.82
C GLY A 27 2.89 -5.54 -14.56
N VAL A 28 3.05 -4.96 -13.36
CA VAL A 28 2.80 -5.69 -12.12
C VAL A 28 1.32 -5.75 -11.81
N GLU A 29 0.83 -6.97 -11.57
CA GLU A 29 -0.56 -7.24 -11.22
C GLU A 29 -0.77 -7.58 -9.74
N PHE A 30 0.30 -8.01 -9.07
CA PHE A 30 0.25 -8.58 -7.73
C PHE A 30 1.45 -8.09 -6.92
N ILE A 31 1.17 -7.46 -5.77
CA ILE A 31 2.18 -7.03 -4.81
C ILE A 31 1.77 -7.56 -3.44
N ASP A 32 2.63 -8.37 -2.83
CA ASP A 32 2.54 -8.72 -1.42
C ASP A 32 3.78 -8.21 -0.70
N LEU A 33 3.57 -7.23 0.19
CA LEU A 33 4.56 -6.65 1.10
C LEU A 33 4.11 -6.82 2.56
N SER A 34 3.23 -7.79 2.83
CA SER A 34 2.75 -8.05 4.18
C SER A 34 3.88 -8.48 5.11
N LEU A 35 3.67 -8.33 6.42
CA LEU A 35 4.59 -8.78 7.47
C LEU A 35 6.00 -8.16 7.37
N ASN A 36 6.09 -6.95 6.84
CA ASN A 36 7.32 -6.18 6.82
C ASN A 36 7.30 -5.07 7.87
N ASN A 37 8.42 -4.38 8.00
CA ASN A 37 8.58 -3.23 8.89
C ASN A 37 8.44 -1.90 8.12
N LEU A 38 7.61 -1.85 7.06
CA LEU A 38 7.41 -0.62 6.30
C LEU A 38 6.73 0.43 7.17
N ALA A 39 7.26 1.65 7.16
CA ALA A 39 6.75 2.76 7.96
C ALA A 39 6.56 4.01 7.11
N GLY A 40 5.77 4.95 7.63
CA GLY A 40 5.43 6.19 6.92
C GLY A 40 4.19 6.06 6.04
N PRO A 41 3.95 7.01 5.11
CA PRO A 41 2.80 7.00 4.23
C PRO A 41 2.88 5.94 3.15
N ILE A 42 1.72 5.48 2.69
CA ILE A 42 1.59 4.69 1.47
C ILE A 42 1.98 5.59 0.28
N PRO A 43 2.90 5.17 -0.60
CA PRO A 43 3.24 5.94 -1.79
C PRO A 43 2.07 5.96 -2.78
N SER A 44 2.09 6.89 -3.72
CA SER A 44 1.19 6.78 -4.87
C SER A 44 1.57 5.56 -5.70
N LEU A 45 0.57 4.76 -6.06
CA LEU A 45 0.70 3.60 -6.97
C LEU A 45 -0.18 3.78 -8.21
N ASN A 46 -0.51 5.03 -8.55
CA ASN A 46 -1.42 5.38 -9.64
C ASN A 46 -0.91 5.01 -11.04
N THR A 47 0.40 4.81 -11.17
CA THR A 47 1.08 4.41 -12.42
C THR A 47 1.00 2.90 -12.68
N LEU A 48 0.62 2.10 -11.68
CA LEU A 48 0.52 0.65 -11.75
C LEU A 48 -0.87 0.21 -12.23
N TYR A 49 -1.16 0.46 -13.50
CA TYR A 49 -2.51 0.27 -14.08
C TYR A 49 -3.04 -1.17 -14.05
N TYR A 50 -2.16 -2.17 -14.02
CA TYR A 50 -2.56 -3.58 -13.98
C TYR A 50 -2.60 -4.18 -12.58
N LEU A 51 -2.23 -3.39 -11.55
CA LEU A 51 -2.23 -3.87 -10.17
C LEU A 51 -3.67 -4.18 -9.74
N ASN A 52 -3.91 -5.44 -9.39
CA ASN A 52 -5.22 -5.95 -8.98
C ASN A 52 -5.20 -6.53 -7.56
N PHE A 53 -4.01 -6.82 -7.03
CA PHE A 53 -3.83 -7.31 -5.67
C PHE A 53 -2.68 -6.57 -4.98
N LEU A 54 -2.97 -6.00 -3.82
CA LEU A 54 -2.02 -5.30 -2.97
C LEU A 54 -2.22 -5.72 -1.51
N ASN A 55 -1.24 -6.39 -0.95
CA ASN A 55 -1.22 -6.74 0.47
C ASN A 55 -0.12 -5.94 1.18
N LEU A 56 -0.53 -5.00 2.03
CA LEU A 56 0.35 -4.20 2.90
C LEU A 56 0.13 -4.50 4.39
N SER A 57 -0.58 -5.59 4.70
CA SER A 57 -0.96 -5.93 6.07
C SER A 57 0.25 -6.12 6.98
N ASN A 58 0.06 -5.88 8.27
CA ASN A 58 1.08 -6.05 9.31
C ASN A 58 2.37 -5.22 9.11
N ASN A 59 2.25 -4.03 8.51
CA ASN A 59 3.30 -3.01 8.48
C ASN A 59 3.03 -1.87 9.49
N MET A 60 3.99 -0.97 9.66
CA MET A 60 3.91 0.24 10.52
C MET A 60 3.55 1.51 9.72
N LEU A 61 2.75 1.35 8.66
CA LEU A 61 2.30 2.44 7.79
C LEU A 61 1.36 3.39 8.54
N GLN A 62 1.34 4.65 8.14
CA GLN A 62 0.57 5.72 8.81
C GLN A 62 0.00 6.70 7.78
N ARG A 63 -0.95 7.55 8.19
CA ARG A 63 -1.61 8.61 7.39
C ARG A 63 -2.80 8.14 6.54
N GLU A 64 -3.32 9.06 5.72
CA GLU A 64 -4.48 8.84 4.85
C GLU A 64 -4.14 7.84 3.74
N VAL A 65 -5.08 6.93 3.45
CA VAL A 65 -5.01 6.06 2.29
C VAL A 65 -5.35 6.85 1.02
N PRO A 66 -4.53 6.77 -0.05
CA PRO A 66 -4.83 7.43 -1.32
C PRO A 66 -6.19 7.01 -1.88
N LYS A 67 -6.93 7.94 -2.51
CA LYS A 67 -8.24 7.68 -3.12
C LYS A 67 -8.14 7.53 -4.64
N GLN A 68 -7.19 6.71 -5.09
CA GLN A 68 -6.85 6.53 -6.50
C GLN A 68 -6.22 5.17 -6.77
N GLY A 69 -6.23 4.73 -8.03
CA GLY A 69 -5.62 3.47 -8.45
C GLY A 69 -6.21 2.26 -7.73
N ILE A 70 -5.36 1.30 -7.34
CA ILE A 70 -5.78 0.07 -6.65
C ILE A 70 -6.56 0.33 -5.35
N PHE A 71 -6.36 1.48 -4.68
CA PHE A 71 -7.06 1.84 -3.44
C PHE A 71 -8.55 2.13 -3.63
N LEU A 72 -9.03 2.20 -4.88
CA LEU A 72 -10.46 2.23 -5.21
C LEU A 72 -11.11 0.84 -5.22
N ASN A 73 -10.32 -0.24 -5.17
CA ASN A 73 -10.78 -1.63 -5.16
C ASN A 73 -10.55 -2.26 -3.77
N ALA A 74 -11.54 -2.17 -2.88
CA ALA A 74 -11.44 -2.71 -1.52
C ALA A 74 -11.19 -4.23 -1.48
N SER A 75 -11.69 -4.99 -2.46
CA SER A 75 -11.46 -6.44 -2.52
C SER A 75 -10.03 -6.83 -2.91
N GLY A 76 -9.29 -5.91 -3.54
CA GLY A 76 -7.91 -6.12 -3.97
C GLY A 76 -6.87 -5.55 -3.02
N VAL A 77 -7.27 -4.95 -1.88
CA VAL A 77 -6.38 -4.18 -1.00
C VAL A 77 -6.49 -4.65 0.45
N PHE A 78 -5.37 -5.07 1.03
CA PHE A 78 -5.29 -5.57 2.40
C PHE A 78 -4.39 -4.66 3.25
N LEU A 79 -4.97 -3.97 4.23
CA LEU A 79 -4.32 -2.93 5.04
C LEU A 79 -4.37 -3.20 6.55
N SER A 80 -4.76 -4.40 6.96
CA SER A 80 -4.97 -4.77 8.37
C SER A 80 -3.66 -4.87 9.17
N GLY A 81 -3.75 -4.91 10.51
CA GLY A 81 -2.62 -5.15 11.41
C GLY A 81 -2.13 -3.89 12.12
N LYS A 82 -0.80 -3.68 12.11
CA LYS A 82 -0.11 -2.62 12.88
C LYS A 82 -0.17 -1.21 12.25
N ALA A 83 -0.85 -1.06 11.11
CA ALA A 83 -0.91 0.19 10.37
C ALA A 83 -1.88 1.19 11.04
N LYS A 84 -1.46 2.45 11.17
CA LYS A 84 -2.28 3.56 11.69
C LYS A 84 -2.84 4.38 10.52
N LEU A 85 -3.61 3.71 9.67
CA LEU A 85 -4.20 4.28 8.45
C LEU A 85 -5.60 4.84 8.70
N TRP A 86 -5.97 5.85 7.94
CA TRP A 86 -7.30 6.47 8.00
C TRP A 86 -7.78 6.92 6.62
N GLY A 87 -9.05 7.29 6.50
CA GLY A 87 -9.63 7.80 5.25
C GLY A 87 -9.78 6.72 4.17
N GLY A 88 -9.42 7.04 2.92
CA GLY A 88 -9.68 6.17 1.77
C GLY A 88 -11.17 6.12 1.37
N ILE A 89 -11.54 5.10 0.59
CA ILE A 89 -12.93 4.82 0.24
C ILE A 89 -13.67 4.17 1.42
N SER A 90 -14.98 4.38 1.52
CA SER A 90 -15.80 3.88 2.64
C SER A 90 -15.76 2.36 2.80
N THR A 91 -15.65 1.61 1.71
CA THR A 91 -15.63 0.14 1.70
C THR A 91 -14.35 -0.46 2.29
N LEU A 92 -13.29 0.32 2.50
CA LEU A 92 -12.10 -0.13 3.24
C LEU A 92 -12.32 -0.22 4.76
N GLY A 93 -13.40 0.36 5.28
CA GLY A 93 -13.74 0.30 6.71
C GLY A 93 -12.75 1.01 7.64
N LEU A 94 -11.93 1.92 7.11
CA LEU A 94 -10.93 2.65 7.90
C LEU A 94 -11.55 3.81 8.69
N PRO A 95 -10.99 4.15 9.86
CA PRO A 95 -11.45 5.30 10.63
C PRO A 95 -11.27 6.60 9.83
N LYS A 96 -12.11 7.60 10.12
CA LYS A 96 -11.88 8.97 9.66
C LYS A 96 -10.71 9.57 10.44
N CYS A 97 -10.07 10.62 9.89
CA CYS A 97 -8.99 11.31 10.59
C CYS A 97 -9.47 11.77 11.97
N SER A 98 -8.78 11.33 13.02
CA SER A 98 -8.95 11.87 14.36
C SER A 98 -8.08 13.12 14.48
N SER A 99 -8.49 14.24 13.88
CA SER A 99 -7.93 15.53 14.28
C SER A 99 -8.53 15.90 15.65
N LYS A 100 -8.02 15.28 16.72
CA LYS A 100 -7.94 16.00 17.98
C LYS A 100 -6.64 16.78 17.95
N SER A 101 -6.68 17.92 17.27
CA SER A 101 -5.79 19.03 17.58
C SER A 101 -6.32 19.61 18.89
N VAL A 102 -5.67 19.25 20.00
CA VAL A 102 -5.71 20.04 21.24
C VAL A 102 -4.32 20.62 21.41
#